data_AF-A0AAW1WXR0-F1
#
_entry.id   AF-A0AAW1WXR0-F1
#
_cell.length_a   1.000
_cell.length_b   1.000
_cell.length_c   1.000
_cell.angle_alpha   90.00
_cell.angle_beta   90.00
_cell.angle_gamma   90.00
#
_symmetry.space_group_name_H-M   'P 1'
#
loop_
_entity.id
_entity.type
_entity.pdbx_description
1 polymer ?
#
loop_
_entity_poly.entity_id
_entity_poly.type
_entity_poly.pdbx_seq_one_letter_code
_entity_poly.pdbx_strand_id
1 'polypeptide(L)'
;MENCKAMEEMKPAMVMVVVQILFAGMNVLYKLVANDGMNLRILIAYRMMFAAAFMIPIALFFERKSRTKLTWTVLYQSFLTGLFGGTLAQNLYIESIALTSATYAVAIYNLVPAITFILTIF
;
A
#
# COMPACT_ATOMS: atom_id res chain seq x y z
N MET A 1 13.45 -31.47 11.60
CA MET A 1 13.32 -30.08 12.11
C MET A 1 13.79 -29.03 11.09
N GLU A 2 14.72 -29.34 10.19
CA GLU A 2 15.18 -28.44 9.11
C GLU A 2 14.07 -28.04 8.12
N ASN A 3 13.23 -28.99 7.70
CA ASN A 3 12.12 -28.73 6.77
C ASN A 3 11.06 -27.76 7.34
N CYS A 4 10.88 -27.69 8.67
CA CYS A 4 9.98 -26.72 9.30
C CYS A 4 10.55 -25.30 9.27
N LYS A 5 11.85 -25.14 9.50
CA LYS A 5 12.52 -23.83 9.43
C LYS A 5 12.54 -23.29 8.00
N ALA A 6 12.82 -24.15 7.02
CA ALA A 6 12.74 -23.77 5.61
C ALA A 6 11.32 -23.35 5.19
N MET A 7 10.27 -24.00 5.70
CA MET A 7 8.88 -23.59 5.45
C MET A 7 8.53 -22.25 6.11
N GLU A 8 9.01 -21.99 7.32
CA GLU A 8 8.81 -20.70 8.00
C GLU A 8 9.56 -19.56 7.32
N GLU A 9 10.77 -19.81 6.81
CA GLU A 9 11.56 -18.85 6.03
C GLU A 9 10.96 -18.58 4.64
N MET A 10 10.30 -19.57 4.03
CA MET A 10 9.64 -19.43 2.73
C MET A 10 8.27 -18.72 2.84
N LYS A 11 7.63 -18.76 4.00
CA LYS A 11 6.32 -18.12 4.25
C LYS A 11 6.27 -16.64 3.85
N PRO A 12 7.20 -15.75 4.27
CA PRO A 12 7.17 -14.35 3.83
C PRO A 12 7.36 -14.19 2.32
N ALA A 13 8.18 -15.04 1.68
CA ALA A 13 8.37 -15.00 0.23
C ALA A 13 7.08 -15.39 -0.52
N MET A 14 6.37 -16.44 -0.08
CA MET A 14 5.08 -16.81 -0.67
C MET A 14 4.04 -15.69 -0.51
N VAL A 15 3.96 -15.08 0.67
CA VAL A 15 3.05 -13.94 0.92
C VAL A 15 3.39 -12.78 -0.02
N MET A 16 4.68 -12.49 -0.22
CA MET A 16 5.12 -11.43 -1.12
C MET A 16 4.70 -11.71 -2.57
N VAL A 17 4.86 -12.95 -3.05
CA VAL A 17 4.44 -13.33 -4.41
C VAL A 17 2.93 -13.13 -4.58
N VAL A 18 2.11 -13.55 -3.60
CA VAL A 18 0.66 -13.34 -3.63
C VAL A 18 0.32 -11.85 -3.67
N VAL A 19 0.99 -11.03 -2.85
CA VAL A 19 0.80 -9.56 -2.84
C VAL A 19 1.13 -8.95 -4.21
N GLN A 20 2.21 -9.40 -4.85
CA GLN A 20 2.60 -8.91 -6.17
C GLN A 20 1.60 -9.28 -7.26
N ILE A 21 1.03 -10.48 -7.23
CA ILE A 21 -0.03 -10.90 -8.16
C ILE A 21 -1.26 -10.01 -8.00
N LEU A 22 -1.70 -9.75 -6.76
CA LEU A 22 -2.82 -8.85 -6.48
C LEU A 22 -2.52 -7.41 -6.95
N PHE A 23 -1.29 -6.94 -6.75
CA PHE A 23 -0.85 -5.63 -7.19
C PHE A 23 -0.85 -5.51 -8.72
N ALA A 24 -0.38 -6.52 -9.43
CA ALA A 24 -0.44 -6.59 -10.90
C ALA A 24 -1.90 -6.53 -11.39
N GLY A 25 -2.80 -7.31 -10.78
CA GLY A 25 -4.23 -7.27 -11.09
C GLY A 25 -4.84 -5.88 -10.90
N MET A 26 -4.54 -5.19 -9.79
CA MET A 26 -4.99 -3.81 -9.57
C MET A 26 -4.47 -2.84 -10.63
N ASN A 27 -3.21 -2.94 -11.05
CA ASN A 27 -2.66 -2.04 -12.07
C ASN A 27 -3.36 -2.21 -13.42
N VAL A 28 -3.69 -3.46 -13.80
CA VAL A 28 -4.47 -3.73 -15.01
C VAL A 28 -5.88 -3.14 -14.90
N LEU A 29 -6.56 -3.34 -13.77
CA LEU A 29 -7.89 -2.77 -13.53
C LEU A 29 -7.87 -1.23 -13.55
N TYR A 30 -6.87 -0.59 -12.94
CA TYR A 30 -6.71 0.86 -13.01
C TYR A 30 -6.52 1.35 -14.43
N LYS A 31 -5.73 0.63 -15.24
CA LYS A 31 -5.55 0.99 -16.65
C LYS A 31 -6.84 0.82 -17.47
N LEU A 32 -7.63 -0.23 -17.19
CA LEU A 32 -8.93 -0.43 -17.81
C LEU A 32 -9.89 0.72 -17.46
N VAL A 33 -10.01 1.04 -16.17
CA VAL A 33 -10.87 2.13 -15.68
C VAL A 33 -10.42 3.50 -16.23
N ALA A 34 -9.10 3.70 -16.39
CA ALA A 34 -8.55 4.90 -17.02
C ALA A 34 -9.00 5.02 -18.48
N ASN A 35 -8.99 3.92 -19.23
CA ASN A 35 -9.42 3.88 -20.63
C ASN A 35 -10.93 4.08 -20.78
N ASP A 36 -11.73 3.61 -19.82
CA ASP A 36 -13.18 3.85 -19.76
C ASP A 36 -13.55 5.30 -19.39
N GLY A 37 -12.55 6.17 -19.15
CA GLY A 37 -12.74 7.60 -18.90
C GLY A 37 -13.24 7.94 -17.48
N MET A 38 -13.28 6.97 -16.56
CA MET A 38 -13.71 7.21 -15.19
C MET A 38 -12.62 7.92 -14.38
N ASN A 39 -13.01 8.82 -13.48
CA ASN A 39 -12.06 9.54 -12.64
C ASN A 39 -11.45 8.61 -11.57
N LEU A 40 -10.20 8.20 -11.80
CA LEU A 40 -9.46 7.29 -10.93
C LEU A 40 -9.24 7.83 -9.51
N ARG A 41 -9.25 9.15 -9.31
CA ARG A 41 -9.14 9.74 -7.97
C ARG A 41 -10.36 9.39 -7.10
N ILE A 42 -11.54 9.32 -7.70
CA ILE A 42 -12.77 8.89 -7.02
C ILE A 42 -12.68 7.42 -6.62
N LEU A 43 -12.14 6.57 -7.50
CA LEU A 43 -11.92 5.15 -7.20
C LEU A 43 -10.97 4.96 -6.01
N ILE A 44 -9.86 5.71 -5.95
CA ILE A 44 -8.93 5.67 -4.80
C ILE A 44 -9.64 6.13 -3.53
N ALA A 45 -10.40 7.23 -3.58
CA ALA A 45 -11.12 7.75 -2.42
C ALA A 45 -12.09 6.69 -1.86
N TYR A 46 -12.86 6.03 -2.73
CA TYR A 46 -13.72 4.92 -2.33
C TYR A 46 -12.93 3.78 -1.71
N ARG A 47 -11.84 3.35 -2.34
CA ARG A 47 -10.98 2.29 -1.81
C ARG A 47 -10.47 2.60 -0.40
N MET A 48 -10.04 3.84 -0.15
CA MET A 48 -9.57 4.26 1.18
C MET A 48 -10.70 4.32 2.21
N MET A 49 -11.89 4.80 1.83
CA MET A 49 -13.05 4.81 2.71
C MET A 49 -13.48 3.40 3.09
N PHE A 50 -13.54 2.47 2.13
CA PHE A 50 -13.81 1.06 2.41
C PHE A 50 -12.73 0.44 3.29
N ALA A 51 -11.45 0.65 2.98
CA ALA A 51 -10.35 0.14 3.80
C ALA A 51 -10.43 0.63 5.25
N ALA A 52 -10.72 1.92 5.46
CA ALA A 52 -10.93 2.47 6.79
C ALA A 52 -12.16 1.85 7.48
N ALA A 53 -13.29 1.75 6.78
CA ALA A 53 -14.52 1.17 7.30
C ALA A 53 -14.37 -0.31 7.71
N PHE A 54 -13.56 -1.09 6.98
CA PHE A 54 -13.23 -2.49 7.32
C PHE A 54 -12.17 -2.60 8.42
N MET A 55 -11.18 -1.70 8.46
CA MET A 55 -10.17 -1.70 9.52
C MET A 55 -10.75 -1.35 10.88
N ILE A 56 -11.70 -0.41 10.96
CA ILE A 56 -12.31 0.03 12.23
C ILE A 56 -12.85 -1.16 13.06
N PRO A 57 -13.74 -2.02 12.55
CA PRO A 57 -14.25 -3.15 13.32
C PRO A 57 -13.15 -4.15 13.67
N ILE A 58 -12.23 -4.45 12.74
CA ILE A 58 -11.11 -5.36 13.00
C ILE A 58 -10.25 -4.85 14.14
N ALA A 59 -9.86 -3.57 14.12
CA ALA A 59 -9.10 -2.93 15.19
C ALA A 59 -9.87 -2.93 16.52
N LEU A 60 -11.19 -2.69 16.49
CA LEU A 60 -12.02 -2.73 17.70
C LEU A 60 -12.19 -4.12 18.29
N PHE A 61 -12.19 -5.18 17.49
CA PHE A 61 -12.32 -6.57 17.97
C PHE A 61 -10.97 -7.20 18.36
N PHE A 62 -9.95 -7.09 17.52
CA PHE A 62 -8.65 -7.75 17.72
C PHE A 62 -7.71 -6.97 18.66
N GLU A 63 -7.63 -5.64 18.53
CA GLU A 63 -6.63 -4.84 19.27
C GLU A 63 -7.17 -4.29 20.60
N ARG A 64 -8.40 -4.64 20.98
CA ARG A 64 -9.05 -4.15 22.21
C ARG A 64 -8.23 -4.41 23.48
N LYS A 65 -7.47 -5.51 23.53
CA LYS A 65 -6.60 -5.86 24.67
C LYS A 65 -5.19 -5.26 24.60
N SER A 66 -4.72 -4.85 23.42
CA SER A 66 -3.36 -4.36 23.18
C SER A 66 -3.35 -2.87 22.85
N ARG A 67 -4.19 -2.07 23.54
CA ARG A 67 -4.28 -0.63 23.28
C ARG A 67 -3.07 0.09 23.86
N THR A 68 -2.11 0.41 23.00
CA THR A 68 -1.06 1.38 23.30
C THR A 68 -1.69 2.76 23.47
N LYS A 69 -1.23 3.54 24.46
CA LYS A 69 -1.75 4.90 24.70
C LYS A 69 -1.52 5.75 23.45
N LEU A 70 -2.59 6.29 22.89
CA LEU A 70 -2.54 7.15 21.72
C LEU A 70 -2.04 8.54 22.15
N THR A 71 -0.75 8.80 21.97
CA THR A 71 -0.14 10.10 22.25
C THR A 71 -0.33 11.04 21.06
N TRP A 72 -0.31 12.36 21.33
CA TRP A 72 -0.44 13.37 20.28
C TRP A 72 0.64 13.21 19.19
N THR A 73 1.87 12.85 19.58
CA THR A 73 2.97 12.57 18.66
C THR A 73 2.66 11.40 17.72
N VAL A 74 2.11 10.30 18.23
CA VAL A 74 1.75 9.12 17.42
C VAL A 74 0.61 9.45 16.48
N LEU A 75 -0.38 10.22 16.92
CA LEU A 75 -1.48 10.67 16.06
C LEU A 75 -0.96 11.56 14.92
N TYR A 76 -0.08 12.50 15.24
CA TYR A 76 0.54 13.37 14.24
C TYR A 76 1.40 12.59 13.24
N GLN A 77 2.26 11.68 13.70
CA GLN A 77 3.07 10.83 12.83
C GLN A 77 2.19 9.93 11.94
N SER A 78 1.16 9.31 12.52
CA SER A 78 0.22 8.46 11.77
C SER A 78 -0.54 9.25 10.70
N PHE A 79 -0.93 10.49 11.02
CA PHE A 79 -1.54 11.41 10.06
C PHE A 79 -0.59 11.74 8.91
N LEU A 80 0.66 12.10 9.21
CA LEU A 80 1.66 12.38 8.18
C LEU A 80 1.92 11.17 7.29
N THR A 81 2.07 9.97 7.88
CA THR A 81 2.24 8.73 7.10
C THR A 81 1.03 8.46 6.21
N GLY A 82 -0.19 8.65 6.70
CA GLY A 82 -1.41 8.48 5.92
C GLY A 82 -1.57 9.53 4.80
N LEU A 83 -1.17 10.77 5.06
CA LEU A 83 -1.24 11.86 4.09
C LEU A 83 -0.22 11.66 2.96
N PHE A 84 1.06 11.53 3.30
CA PHE A 84 2.15 11.42 2.33
C PHE A 84 2.26 10.03 1.71
N GLY A 85 2.33 8.99 2.54
CA GLY A 85 2.52 7.61 2.09
C GLY A 85 1.22 6.93 1.62
N GLY A 86 0.09 7.33 2.17
CA GLY A 86 -1.22 6.84 1.73
C GLY A 86 -1.75 7.64 0.55
N THR A 87 -2.36 8.78 0.86
CA THR A 87 -3.24 9.50 -0.07
C THR A 87 -2.47 10.14 -1.21
N LEU A 88 -1.42 10.92 -0.91
CA LEU A 88 -0.65 11.65 -1.91
C LEU A 88 0.09 10.67 -2.84
N ALA A 89 0.80 9.69 -2.27
CA ALA A 89 1.52 8.69 -3.05
C ALA A 89 0.60 7.91 -4.00
N GLN A 90 -0.58 7.47 -3.54
CA GLN A 90 -1.51 6.74 -4.41
C GLN A 90 -2.11 7.60 -5.52
N ASN A 91 -2.46 8.86 -5.24
CA ASN A 91 -2.98 9.77 -6.26
C ASN A 91 -1.93 10.07 -7.33
N LEU A 92 -0.70 10.38 -6.92
CA LEU A 92 0.41 10.62 -7.84
C LEU A 92 0.76 9.37 -8.66
N TYR A 93 0.70 8.19 -8.04
CA TYR A 93 0.94 6.92 -8.73
C TYR A 93 -0.08 6.68 -9.84
N ILE A 94 -1.38 6.89 -9.57
CA ILE A 94 -2.39 6.66 -10.61
C ILE A 94 -2.34 7.75 -11.70
N GLU A 95 -2.05 8.99 -11.34
CA GLU A 95 -1.82 10.05 -12.32
C GLU A 95 -0.61 9.73 -13.22
N SER A 96 0.44 9.12 -12.67
CA SER A 96 1.56 8.62 -13.46
C SER A 96 1.16 7.53 -14.45
N ILE A 97 0.25 6.62 -14.08
CA ILE A 97 -0.26 5.56 -14.98
C ILE A 97 -1.17 6.12 -16.07
N ALA A 98 -1.89 7.22 -15.78
CA ALA A 98 -2.69 7.92 -16.78
C ALA A 98 -1.79 8.65 -17.79
N LEU A 99 -0.69 9.25 -17.33
CA LEU A 99 0.27 9.97 -18.18
C LEU A 99 1.28 9.05 -18.90
N THR A 100 1.52 7.84 -18.38
CA THR A 100 2.57 6.92 -18.86
C THR A 100 2.07 5.47 -18.99
N SER A 101 2.99 4.50 -19.17
CA SER A 101 2.64 3.08 -19.20
C SER A 101 2.67 2.47 -17.79
N ALA A 102 1.89 1.40 -17.56
CA ALA A 102 1.92 0.69 -16.28
C ALA A 102 3.31 0.10 -16.01
N THR A 103 4.01 -0.35 -17.05
CA THR A 103 5.38 -0.85 -16.97
C THR A 103 6.37 0.22 -16.51
N TYR A 104 6.23 1.45 -17.02
CA TYR A 104 7.08 2.57 -16.60
C TYR A 104 6.86 2.91 -15.12
N ALA A 105 5.60 3.03 -14.69
CA ALA A 105 5.27 3.30 -13.30
C ALA A 105 5.83 2.23 -12.33
N VAL A 106 5.71 0.94 -12.68
CA VAL A 106 6.26 -0.17 -11.89
C VAL A 106 7.80 -0.15 -11.87
N ALA A 107 8.44 0.16 -12.99
CA ALA A 107 9.91 0.26 -13.05
C ALA A 107 10.46 1.35 -12.11
N ILE A 108 9.81 2.52 -12.06
CA ILE A 108 10.15 3.58 -11.10
C ILE A 108 9.85 3.13 -9.67
N TYR A 109 8.74 2.42 -9.43
CA TYR A 109 8.39 1.93 -8.09
C TYR A 109 9.45 0.96 -7.52
N ASN A 110 10.14 0.19 -8.37
CA ASN A 110 11.24 -0.68 -7.94
C ASN A 110 12.45 0.10 -7.37
N LEU A 111 12.53 1.42 -7.57
CA LEU A 111 13.56 2.27 -6.97
C LEU A 111 13.23 2.69 -5.54
N VAL A 112 12.00 2.45 -5.05
CA VAL A 112 11.58 2.84 -3.68
C VAL A 112 12.57 2.34 -2.63
N PRO A 113 13.02 1.07 -2.60
CA PRO A 113 13.99 0.61 -1.60
C PRO A 113 15.32 1.38 -1.65
N ALA A 114 15.83 1.67 -2.85
CA ALA A 114 17.07 2.42 -3.02
C ALA A 114 16.94 3.85 -2.48
N ILE A 115 15.83 4.54 -2.79
CA ILE A 115 15.54 5.88 -2.28
C ILE A 115 15.37 5.85 -0.75
N THR A 116 14.68 4.84 -0.21
CA THR A 116 14.53 4.66 1.25
C THR A 116 15.88 4.48 1.93
N PHE A 117 16.80 3.69 1.38
CA PHE A 117 18.15 3.56 1.94
C PHE A 117 18.90 4.89 1.97
N ILE A 118 18.87 5.64 0.86
CA ILE A 118 19.50 6.96 0.78
C ILE A 118 18.92 7.88 1.86
N LEU A 119 17.59 7.99 1.95
CA LEU A 119 16.91 8.81 2.96
C LEU A 119 17.15 8.37 4.41
N THR A 120 17.45 7.09 4.64
CA THR A 120 17.72 6.57 6.01
C THR A 120 19.15 6.86 6.45
N ILE A 121 20.08 6.97 5.49
CA ILE A 121 21.49 7.29 5.77
C ILE A 121 21.65 8.75 6.18
N PHE A 122 20.81 9.64 5.66
CA PHE A 122 20.78 11.06 6.00
C PHE A 122 19.85 11.33 7.20
#